data_AF-A0A3S4BFS4-F1
#
_entry.id   AF-A0A3S4BFS4-F1
#
_cell.length_a   1.000
_cell.length_b   1.000
_cell.length_c   1.000
_cell.angle_alpha   90.00
_cell.angle_beta   90.00
_cell.angle_gamma   90.00
#
_symmetry.space_group_name_H-M   'P 1'
#
loop_
_entity.id
_entity.type
_entity.pdbx_description
1 polymer ?
#
loop_
_entity_poly.entity_id
_entity_poly.type
_entity_poly.pdbx_seq_one_letter_code
_entity_poly.pdbx_strand_id
1 'polypeptide(L)'
;MKVYLFGGAEDVAALAGQKLNASKGGIVCAGSSSPPFCSVEEMSTESYIEAINTSGADFLVLALGAKKGQLWLRRNHHKVRVPVRSHLGAVINFQAGTVKRAPAVFRRCGLEWLWRIKEEPQLWKRYFDDGLSLIVLVSTHIVPTMVAHWRHRLMWRRQNLQVALHQQNEILAVTLHGDACARHVNQATGYFQRALAFEKPVVIDLKGVRFIDARFFGLLLMLRKELRERGRDVRFLRCPPKIARLFRLNGFDYLIAQPITGRTSVIEDKIGQGAISSG
;
A
#
# COMPACT_ATOMS: atom_id res chain seq x y z
N MET A 1 13.20 29.04 12.74
CA MET A 1 13.42 27.95 11.76
C MET A 1 13.56 28.56 10.38
N LYS A 2 14.63 28.23 9.66
CA LYS A 2 14.90 28.71 8.30
C LYS A 2 14.42 27.70 7.26
N VAL A 3 13.70 28.15 6.23
CA VAL A 3 13.15 27.30 5.18
C VAL A 3 13.71 27.67 3.82
N TYR A 4 13.94 26.66 2.98
CA TYR A 4 14.20 26.84 1.54
C TYR A 4 13.01 26.36 0.74
N LEU A 5 12.53 27.19 -0.19
CA LEU A 5 11.35 26.92 -1.00
C LEU A 5 11.76 26.49 -2.42
N PHE A 6 11.50 25.24 -2.79
CA PHE A 6 11.90 24.70 -4.10
C PHE A 6 10.69 24.20 -4.90
N GLY A 7 10.44 24.76 -6.08
CA GLY A 7 9.29 24.42 -6.94
C GLY A 7 8.18 25.46 -6.90
N GLY A 8 7.05 25.14 -7.55
CA GLY A 8 6.03 26.12 -7.92
C GLY A 8 6.28 26.71 -9.31
N ALA A 9 5.33 27.49 -9.81
CA ALA A 9 5.53 28.24 -11.05
C ALA A 9 6.61 29.34 -10.84
N GLU A 10 7.02 29.96 -11.95
CA GLU A 10 7.94 31.10 -11.94
C GLU A 10 7.47 32.16 -10.93
N ASP A 11 8.41 32.68 -10.16
CA ASP A 11 8.22 33.67 -9.08
C ASP A 11 7.33 33.29 -7.89
N VAL A 12 6.57 32.19 -7.94
CA VAL A 12 5.66 31.80 -6.85
C VAL A 12 6.43 31.47 -5.57
N ALA A 13 7.57 30.78 -5.68
CA ALA A 13 8.42 30.47 -4.53
C ALA A 13 9.03 31.72 -3.89
N ALA A 14 9.48 32.67 -4.74
CA ALA A 14 10.02 33.94 -4.28
C ALA A 14 8.95 34.78 -3.57
N LEU A 15 7.75 34.89 -4.16
CA LEU A 15 6.61 35.60 -3.58
C LEU A 15 6.17 34.97 -2.24
N ALA A 16 6.11 33.64 -2.16
CA ALA A 16 5.83 32.94 -0.91
C ALA A 16 6.88 33.25 0.16
N GLY A 17 8.16 33.29 -0.23
CA GLY A 17 9.27 33.66 0.65
C GLY A 17 9.16 35.09 1.18
N GLN A 18 8.85 36.06 0.32
CA GLN A 18 8.64 37.46 0.71
C GLN A 18 7.48 37.60 1.69
N LYS A 19 6.33 36.98 1.41
CA LYS A 19 5.17 36.99 2.31
C LYS A 19 5.46 36.34 3.65
N LEU A 20 6.21 35.24 3.64
CA LEU A 20 6.61 34.54 4.86
C LEU A 20 7.53 35.40 5.72
N ASN A 21 8.50 36.09 5.11
CA ASN A 21 9.40 37.01 5.80
C ASN A 21 8.72 38.30 6.29
N ALA A 22 7.66 38.76 5.60
CA ALA A 22 6.85 39.91 6.03
C ALA A 22 5.88 39.56 7.18
N SER A 23 5.55 38.28 7.35
CA SER A 23 4.65 37.83 8.41
C SER A 23 5.35 37.74 9.77
N LYS A 24 4.68 38.15 10.85
CA LYS A 24 5.18 37.94 12.21
C LYS A 24 5.08 36.45 12.55
N GLY A 25 6.19 35.71 12.46
CA GLY A 25 6.24 34.28 12.73
C GLY A 25 7.65 33.75 13.01
N GLY A 26 7.74 32.51 13.50
CA GLY A 26 9.02 31.85 13.81
C GLY A 26 9.74 31.21 12.61
N ILE A 27 9.21 31.40 11.40
CA ILE A 27 9.73 30.83 10.16
C ILE A 27 10.31 31.96 9.31
N VAL A 28 11.51 31.74 8.77
CA VAL A 28 12.21 32.68 7.87
C VAL A 28 12.55 31.96 6.58
N CYS A 29 12.21 32.54 5.43
CA CYS A 29 12.64 32.07 4.13
C CYS A 29 14.10 32.46 3.91
N ALA A 30 14.98 31.46 3.85
CA ALA A 30 16.41 31.61 3.63
C ALA A 30 16.80 31.55 2.14
N GLY A 31 15.88 31.12 1.27
CA GLY A 31 16.07 31.09 -0.16
C GLY A 31 14.92 30.42 -0.89
N SER A 32 14.86 30.63 -2.20
CA SER A 32 13.84 30.03 -3.06
C SER A 32 14.35 29.77 -4.47
N SER A 33 13.87 28.71 -5.12
CA SER A 33 14.09 28.45 -6.54
C SER A 33 12.87 27.82 -7.19
N SER A 34 12.52 28.30 -8.38
CA SER A 34 11.44 27.73 -9.21
C SER A 34 12.06 27.10 -10.47
N PRO A 35 12.45 25.81 -10.45
CA PRO A 35 12.91 25.15 -11.67
C PRO A 35 11.80 25.12 -12.72
N PRO A 36 12.15 25.18 -14.02
CA PRO A 36 11.16 25.10 -15.09
C PRO A 36 10.45 23.74 -15.09
N PHE A 37 9.38 23.62 -15.88
CA PHE A 37 8.70 22.34 -16.04
C PHE A 37 9.57 21.36 -16.86
N CYS A 38 10.42 20.61 -16.17
CA CYS A 38 11.39 19.70 -16.76
C CYS A 38 11.38 18.32 -16.07
N SER A 39 12.25 17.42 -16.53
CA SER A 39 12.50 16.12 -15.90
C SER A 39 13.18 16.27 -14.54
N VAL A 40 13.15 15.21 -13.72
CA VAL A 40 13.79 15.22 -12.39
C VAL A 40 15.30 15.41 -12.52
N GLU A 41 15.89 14.86 -13.58
CA GLU A 41 17.29 14.96 -13.94
C GLU A 41 17.69 16.41 -14.22
N GLU A 42 16.93 17.10 -15.06
CA GLU A 42 17.19 18.49 -15.45
C GLU A 42 17.04 19.48 -14.29
N MET A 43 16.16 19.21 -13.33
CA MET A 43 16.03 20.03 -12.11
C MET A 43 17.00 19.61 -10.98
N SER A 44 17.90 18.64 -11.23
CA SER A 44 18.90 18.17 -10.26
C SER A 44 20.30 18.72 -10.57
N THR A 45 20.39 19.94 -11.09
CA THR A 45 21.66 20.60 -11.37
C THR A 45 22.44 20.89 -10.10
N GLU A 46 23.76 20.93 -10.22
CA GLU A 46 24.63 21.27 -9.09
C GLU A 46 24.35 22.69 -8.57
N SER A 47 23.99 23.62 -9.45
CA SER A 47 23.63 24.99 -9.07
C SER A 47 22.45 25.07 -8.09
N TYR A 48 21.38 24.30 -8.31
CA TYR A 48 20.24 24.26 -7.38
C TYR A 48 20.63 23.62 -6.06
N ILE A 49 21.42 22.55 -6.09
CA ILE A 49 21.87 21.82 -4.91
C ILE A 49 22.78 22.72 -4.06
N GLU A 50 23.69 23.45 -4.69
CA GLU A 50 24.58 24.39 -4.03
C GLU A 50 23.80 25.55 -3.41
N ALA A 51 22.85 26.15 -4.14
CA ALA A 51 21.97 27.20 -3.60
C ALA A 51 21.18 26.72 -2.37
N ILE A 52 20.64 25.49 -2.42
CA ILE A 52 19.95 24.88 -1.27
C ILE A 52 20.91 24.69 -0.10
N ASN A 53 22.11 24.13 -0.34
CA ASN A 53 23.08 23.80 0.71
C ASN A 53 23.71 25.04 1.36
N THR A 54 23.93 26.11 0.59
CA THR A 54 24.54 27.35 1.06
C THR A 54 23.54 28.31 1.71
N SER A 55 22.24 28.09 1.51
CA SER A 55 21.18 28.92 2.11
C SER A 55 21.15 28.92 3.65
N GLY A 56 21.73 27.89 4.29
CA GLY A 56 21.62 27.71 5.73
C GLY A 56 20.20 27.39 6.21
N ALA A 57 19.36 26.80 5.34
CA ALA A 57 18.03 26.35 5.70
C ALA A 57 18.05 25.13 6.63
N ASP A 58 17.14 25.10 7.59
CA ASP A 58 16.89 23.95 8.47
C ASP A 58 15.92 22.95 7.80
N PHE A 59 15.05 23.46 6.92
CA PHE A 59 13.99 22.70 6.28
C PHE A 59 13.83 23.03 4.79
N LEU A 60 13.96 22.02 3.94
CA LEU A 60 13.71 22.12 2.49
C LEU A 60 12.27 21.72 2.18
N VAL A 61 11.52 22.65 1.61
CA VAL A 61 10.13 22.47 1.16
C VAL A 61 10.10 22.30 -0.35
N LEU A 62 9.71 21.11 -0.82
CA LEU A 62 9.51 20.86 -2.24
C LEU A 62 8.05 20.98 -2.65
N ALA A 63 7.75 21.96 -3.51
CA ALA A 63 6.46 22.19 -4.13
C ALA A 63 6.43 21.71 -5.59
N LEU A 64 6.74 20.44 -5.79
CA LEU A 64 6.63 19.78 -7.10
C LEU A 64 5.36 18.92 -7.17
N GLY A 65 5.09 18.25 -8.29
CA GLY A 65 4.11 17.15 -8.30
C GLY A 65 4.58 16.00 -7.41
N ALA A 66 3.67 15.29 -6.72
CA ALA A 66 4.02 14.27 -5.71
C ALA A 66 5.07 13.25 -6.19
N LYS A 67 4.86 12.66 -7.37
CA LYS A 67 5.81 11.72 -7.99
C LYS A 67 7.18 12.35 -8.23
N LYS A 68 7.22 13.53 -8.86
CA LYS A 68 8.48 14.24 -9.16
C LYS A 68 9.22 14.65 -7.89
N GLY A 69 8.51 15.18 -6.88
CA GLY A 69 9.10 15.61 -5.62
C GLY A 69 9.73 14.47 -4.83
N GLN A 70 9.07 13.32 -4.74
CA GLN A 70 9.63 12.13 -4.09
C GLN A 70 10.84 11.57 -4.85
N LEU A 71 10.76 11.51 -6.19
CA LEU A 71 11.88 11.07 -7.02
C LEU A 71 13.09 12.01 -6.91
N TRP A 72 12.86 13.32 -6.88
CA TRP A 72 13.91 14.32 -6.71
C TRP A 72 14.60 14.18 -5.36
N LEU A 73 13.82 14.04 -4.28
CA LEU A 73 14.37 13.82 -2.93
C LEU A 73 15.22 12.56 -2.87
N ARG A 74 14.74 11.46 -3.44
CA ARG A 74 15.48 10.20 -3.48
C ARG A 74 16.76 10.33 -4.30
N ARG A 75 16.69 10.96 -5.47
CA ARG A 75 17.84 11.16 -6.38
C ARG A 75 18.94 12.01 -5.74
N ASN A 76 18.55 13.10 -5.08
CA ASN A 76 19.49 14.07 -4.52
C ASN A 76 19.76 13.86 -3.02
N HIS A 77 19.30 12.75 -2.45
CA HIS A 77 19.36 12.46 -1.02
C HIS A 77 20.78 12.60 -0.45
N HIS A 78 21.80 12.14 -1.18
CA HIS A 78 23.20 12.18 -0.76
C HIS A 78 23.87 13.56 -0.98
N LYS A 79 23.29 14.42 -1.81
CA LYS A 79 23.85 15.73 -2.16
C LYS A 79 23.27 16.87 -1.33
N VAL A 80 21.99 16.79 -0.95
CA VAL A 80 21.30 17.81 -0.16
C VAL A 80 21.60 17.63 1.32
N ARG A 81 22.22 18.64 1.93
CA ARG A 81 22.69 18.67 3.33
C ARG A 81 21.66 19.22 4.31
N VAL A 82 20.56 19.79 3.82
CA VAL A 82 19.48 20.31 4.67
C VAL A 82 18.91 19.18 5.55
N PRO A 83 18.84 19.34 6.89
CA PRO A 83 18.47 18.24 7.80
C PRO A 83 17.07 17.70 7.56
N VAL A 84 16.07 18.58 7.46
CA VAL A 84 14.67 18.20 7.24
C VAL A 84 14.31 18.48 5.79
N ARG A 85 13.69 17.50 5.12
CA ARG A 85 13.36 17.58 3.69
C ARG A 85 12.00 16.97 3.47
N SER A 86 11.05 17.75 2.95
CA SER A 86 9.71 17.22 2.68
C SER A 86 9.13 17.79 1.40
N HIS A 87 8.43 16.92 0.69
CA HIS A 87 7.52 17.32 -0.37
C HIS A 87 6.21 17.81 0.26
N LEU A 88 5.80 19.04 -0.06
CA LEU A 88 4.57 19.66 0.46
C LEU A 88 3.62 20.18 -0.64
N GLY A 89 3.86 19.78 -1.90
CA GLY A 89 2.95 20.07 -3.02
C GLY A 89 2.57 21.55 -3.12
N ALA A 90 1.27 21.84 -3.22
CA ALA A 90 0.75 23.19 -3.45
C ALA A 90 0.87 24.16 -2.26
N VAL A 91 1.59 23.82 -1.17
CA VAL A 91 1.72 24.71 0.01
C VAL A 91 2.30 26.07 -0.35
N ILE A 92 3.24 26.12 -1.29
CA ILE A 92 3.85 27.37 -1.77
C ILE A 92 2.79 28.25 -2.45
N ASN A 93 1.90 27.67 -3.25
CA ASN A 93 0.84 28.43 -3.93
C ASN A 93 -0.15 29.07 -2.95
N PHE A 94 -0.50 28.36 -1.87
CA PHE A 94 -1.33 28.92 -0.80
C PHE A 94 -0.62 30.05 -0.06
N GLN A 95 0.67 29.88 0.25
CA GLN A 95 1.46 30.91 0.94
C GLN A 95 1.72 32.14 0.06
N ALA A 96 1.98 31.93 -1.23
CA ALA A 96 2.06 32.98 -2.24
C ALA A 96 0.71 33.68 -2.46
N GLY A 97 -0.40 33.06 -2.05
CA GLY A 97 -1.76 33.57 -2.26
C GLY A 97 -2.24 33.48 -3.71
N THR A 98 -1.57 32.67 -4.54
CA THR A 98 -1.96 32.44 -5.93
C THR A 98 -3.14 31.48 -6.05
N VAL A 99 -3.35 30.63 -5.05
CA VAL A 99 -4.52 29.75 -4.93
C VAL A 99 -5.24 30.05 -3.62
N LYS A 100 -6.56 30.28 -3.68
CA LYS A 100 -7.35 30.52 -2.48
C LYS A 100 -7.77 29.21 -1.84
N ARG A 101 -7.54 29.08 -0.54
CA ARG A 101 -8.03 27.94 0.23
C ARG A 101 -9.57 27.96 0.28
N ALA A 102 -10.18 26.78 0.22
CA ALA A 102 -11.63 26.65 0.30
C ALA A 102 -12.19 27.26 1.60
N PRO A 103 -13.33 28.00 1.54
CA PRO A 103 -14.01 28.50 2.73
C PRO A 103 -14.37 27.38 3.71
N ALA A 104 -14.52 27.72 4.99
CA ALA A 104 -14.78 26.74 6.05
C ALA A 104 -16.01 25.86 5.78
N VAL A 105 -17.07 26.43 5.17
CA VAL A 105 -18.30 25.67 4.82
C VAL A 105 -17.98 24.56 3.81
N PHE A 106 -17.27 24.86 2.72
CA PHE A 106 -16.88 23.86 1.72
C PHE A 106 -15.99 22.78 2.32
N ARG A 107 -15.07 23.16 3.22
CA ARG A 107 -14.21 22.21 3.92
C ARG A 107 -15.01 21.28 4.84
N ARG A 108 -15.98 21.81 5.59
CA ARG A 108 -16.86 21.02 6.47
C ARG A 108 -17.76 20.07 5.70
N CYS A 109 -18.23 20.47 4.51
CA CYS A 109 -19.05 19.61 3.66
C CYS A 109 -18.24 18.60 2.83
N GLY A 110 -16.91 18.54 2.95
CA GLY A 110 -16.07 17.66 2.13
C GLY A 110 -15.97 18.08 0.65
N LEU A 111 -16.38 19.31 0.31
CA LEU A 111 -16.41 19.86 -1.05
C LEU A 111 -15.13 20.64 -1.41
N GLU A 112 -14.03 20.44 -0.67
CA GLU A 112 -12.76 21.11 -0.97
C GLU A 112 -12.25 20.75 -2.37
N TRP A 113 -12.51 19.52 -2.86
CA TRP A 113 -12.13 19.10 -4.20
C TRP A 113 -12.80 19.95 -5.29
N LEU A 114 -14.09 20.29 -5.12
CA LEU A 114 -14.83 21.13 -6.08
C LEU A 114 -14.30 22.56 -6.08
N TRP A 115 -13.99 23.10 -4.91
CA TRP A 115 -13.32 24.40 -4.79
C TRP A 115 -11.95 24.39 -5.48
N ARG A 116 -11.18 23.29 -5.36
CA ARG A 116 -9.91 23.17 -6.07
C ARG A 116 -10.06 23.06 -7.58
N ILE A 117 -11.11 22.44 -8.11
CA ILE A 117 -11.38 22.49 -9.55
C ILE A 117 -11.65 23.94 -9.98
N LYS A 118 -12.41 24.71 -9.20
CA LYS A 118 -12.68 26.11 -9.50
C LYS A 118 -11.39 26.95 -9.56
N GLU A 119 -10.50 26.78 -8.60
CA GLU A 119 -9.22 27.52 -8.54
C GLU A 119 -8.18 26.98 -9.52
N GLU A 120 -8.20 25.68 -9.82
CA GLU A 120 -7.26 24.98 -10.69
C GLU A 120 -8.03 24.04 -11.66
N PRO A 121 -8.61 24.57 -12.77
CA PRO A 121 -9.50 23.80 -13.65
C PRO A 121 -8.88 22.53 -14.25
N GLN A 122 -7.55 22.52 -14.40
CA GLN A 122 -6.81 21.36 -14.90
C GLN A 122 -6.94 20.12 -13.99
N LEU A 123 -7.29 20.31 -12.70
CA LEU A 123 -7.51 19.21 -11.76
C LEU A 123 -8.77 18.40 -12.04
N TRP A 124 -9.71 18.91 -12.84
CA TRP A 124 -10.91 18.18 -13.24
C TRP A 124 -10.57 16.81 -13.84
N LYS A 125 -9.62 16.77 -14.79
CA LYS A 125 -9.20 15.53 -15.46
C LYS A 125 -8.72 14.50 -14.45
N ARG A 126 -7.84 14.92 -13.53
CA ARG A 126 -7.33 14.06 -12.47
C ARG A 126 -8.45 13.50 -11.60
N TYR A 127 -9.37 14.34 -11.13
CA TYR A 127 -10.46 13.87 -10.26
C TYR A 127 -11.47 12.99 -10.99
N PHE A 128 -11.69 13.23 -12.28
CA PHE A 128 -12.48 12.33 -13.11
C PHE A 128 -11.81 10.97 -13.25
N ASP A 129 -10.53 10.93 -13.57
CA ASP A 129 -9.75 9.69 -13.69
C ASP A 129 -9.68 8.92 -12.35
N ASP A 130 -9.46 9.64 -11.24
CA ASP A 130 -9.49 9.09 -9.88
C ASP A 130 -10.88 8.51 -9.55
N GLY A 131 -11.94 9.23 -9.90
CA GLY A 131 -13.33 8.79 -9.71
C GLY A 131 -13.66 7.56 -10.53
N LEU A 132 -13.24 7.51 -11.79
CA LEU A 132 -13.41 6.34 -12.65
C LEU A 132 -12.64 5.13 -12.10
N SER A 133 -11.39 5.34 -11.68
CA SER A 133 -10.57 4.30 -11.06
C SER A 133 -11.22 3.75 -9.79
N LEU A 134 -11.83 4.62 -8.97
CA LEU A 134 -12.58 4.22 -7.79
C LEU A 134 -13.83 3.40 -8.16
N ILE A 135 -14.59 3.81 -9.17
CA ILE A 135 -15.77 3.07 -9.64
C ILE A 135 -15.37 1.69 -10.16
N VAL A 136 -14.29 1.60 -10.93
CA VAL A 136 -13.74 0.32 -11.40
C VAL A 136 -13.35 -0.54 -10.21
N LEU A 137 -12.60 -0.01 -9.23
CA LEU A 137 -12.21 -0.74 -8.03
C LEU A 137 -13.42 -1.24 -7.23
N VAL A 138 -14.41 -0.37 -7.01
CA VAL A 138 -15.64 -0.69 -6.28
C VAL A 138 -16.41 -1.81 -6.99
N SER A 139 -16.62 -1.68 -8.29
CA SER A 139 -17.40 -2.64 -9.07
C SER A 139 -16.69 -3.98 -9.29
N THR A 140 -15.35 -3.99 -9.40
CA THR A 140 -14.57 -5.20 -9.69
C THR A 140 -14.12 -5.95 -8.43
N HIS A 141 -13.83 -5.24 -7.33
CA HIS A 141 -13.27 -5.86 -6.11
C HIS A 141 -14.26 -5.78 -4.93
N ILE A 142 -14.80 -4.60 -4.63
CA ILE A 142 -15.58 -4.39 -3.40
C ILE A 142 -16.96 -5.03 -3.50
N VAL A 143 -17.75 -4.69 -4.53
CA VAL A 143 -19.11 -5.20 -4.74
C VAL A 143 -19.12 -6.72 -4.86
N PRO A 144 -18.25 -7.38 -5.65
CA PRO A 144 -18.24 -8.84 -5.73
C PRO A 144 -17.85 -9.51 -4.41
N THR A 145 -16.94 -8.91 -3.63
CA THR A 145 -16.59 -9.41 -2.29
C THR A 145 -17.76 -9.26 -1.32
N MET A 146 -18.44 -8.12 -1.32
CA MET A 146 -19.64 -7.89 -0.52
C MET A 146 -20.75 -8.88 -0.88
N VAL A 147 -21.00 -9.10 -2.17
CA VAL A 147 -21.99 -10.07 -2.65
C VAL A 147 -21.60 -11.49 -2.25
N ALA A 148 -20.32 -11.88 -2.37
CA ALA A 148 -19.86 -13.20 -1.95
C ALA A 148 -20.07 -13.40 -0.44
N HIS A 149 -19.75 -12.40 0.38
CA HIS A 149 -19.94 -12.43 1.83
C HIS A 149 -21.43 -12.45 2.22
N TRP A 150 -22.26 -11.65 1.54
CA TRP A 150 -23.71 -11.62 1.75
C TRP A 150 -24.35 -12.96 1.38
N ARG A 151 -24.00 -13.53 0.22
CA ARG A 151 -24.47 -14.86 -0.22
C ARG A 151 -24.04 -15.97 0.75
N HIS A 152 -22.81 -15.93 1.27
CA HIS A 152 -22.35 -16.88 2.29
C HIS A 152 -23.15 -16.74 3.59
N ARG A 153 -23.37 -15.51 4.07
CA ARG A 153 -24.18 -15.24 5.27
C ARG A 153 -25.62 -15.73 5.17
N LEU A 154 -26.25 -15.62 4.00
CA LEU A 154 -27.66 -15.94 3.80
C LEU A 154 -27.93 -17.39 3.41
N MET A 155 -27.12 -17.98 2.52
CA MET A 155 -27.49 -19.24 1.88
C MET A 155 -26.84 -20.48 2.52
N TRP A 156 -25.86 -20.33 3.42
CA TRP A 156 -25.04 -21.47 3.84
C TRP A 156 -25.15 -21.71 5.34
N ARG A 157 -25.46 -22.96 5.72
CA ARG A 157 -25.27 -23.46 7.09
C ARG A 157 -23.79 -23.31 7.43
N ARG A 158 -23.48 -22.42 8.37
CA ARG A 158 -22.13 -22.15 8.86
C ARG A 158 -21.47 -23.45 9.29
N GLN A 159 -20.29 -23.75 8.76
CA GLN A 159 -19.48 -24.86 9.24
C GLN A 159 -18.32 -24.33 10.08
N ASN A 160 -18.05 -25.01 11.19
CA ASN A 160 -16.87 -24.72 11.98
C ASN A 160 -15.61 -25.02 11.16
N LEU A 161 -14.57 -24.22 11.37
CA LEU A 161 -13.26 -24.51 10.82
C LEU A 161 -12.66 -25.71 11.56
N GLN A 162 -12.25 -26.72 10.82
CA GLN A 162 -11.36 -27.77 11.29
C GLN A 162 -9.96 -27.49 10.77
N VAL A 163 -8.99 -27.53 11.68
CA VAL A 163 -7.58 -27.34 11.36
C VAL A 163 -6.85 -28.59 11.83
N ALA A 164 -6.12 -29.25 10.94
CA ALA A 164 -5.27 -30.37 11.29
C ALA A 164 -3.84 -30.14 10.82
N LEU A 165 -2.90 -30.71 11.58
CA LEU A 165 -1.48 -30.68 11.30
C LEU A 165 -1.07 -32.10 10.93
N HIS A 166 -0.58 -32.27 9.71
CA HIS A 166 -0.05 -33.52 9.22
C HIS A 166 1.43 -33.34 8.90
N GLN A 167 2.27 -34.11 9.58
CA GLN A 167 3.70 -34.14 9.32
C GLN A 167 4.00 -35.27 8.34
N GLN A 168 4.61 -34.94 7.19
CA GLN A 168 5.00 -35.93 6.19
C GLN A 168 6.36 -35.55 5.61
N ASN A 169 7.30 -36.50 5.54
CA ASN A 169 8.51 -36.46 4.70
C ASN A 169 9.10 -35.05 4.50
N GLU A 170 9.63 -34.45 5.57
CA GLU A 170 10.29 -33.14 5.57
C GLU A 170 9.41 -31.89 5.46
N ILE A 171 8.08 -32.01 5.40
CA ILE A 171 7.15 -30.86 5.40
C ILE A 171 6.10 -30.95 6.51
N LEU A 172 5.61 -29.79 6.92
CA LEU A 172 4.43 -29.67 7.78
C LEU A 172 3.24 -29.17 6.97
N ALA A 173 2.23 -30.01 6.79
CA ALA A 173 0.99 -29.65 6.13
C ALA A 173 -0.07 -29.22 7.15
N VAL A 174 -0.60 -28.02 6.97
CA VAL A 174 -1.74 -27.47 7.71
C VAL A 174 -2.97 -27.55 6.83
N THR A 175 -3.88 -28.47 7.14
CA THR A 175 -5.11 -28.68 6.38
C THR A 175 -6.23 -27.83 6.98
N LEU A 176 -6.89 -27.03 6.13
CA LEU A 176 -8.03 -26.21 6.50
C LEU A 176 -9.31 -26.77 5.86
N HIS A 177 -10.31 -27.07 6.68
CA HIS A 177 -11.61 -27.57 6.22
C HIS A 177 -12.76 -26.79 6.85
N GLY A 178 -13.70 -26.30 6.02
CA GLY A 178 -14.84 -25.48 6.47
C GLY A 178 -14.69 -23.99 6.16
N ASP A 179 -15.27 -23.13 7.00
CA ASP A 179 -15.28 -21.68 6.80
C ASP A 179 -14.11 -21.01 7.56
N ALA A 180 -13.21 -20.33 6.87
CA ALA A 180 -12.08 -19.63 7.46
C ALA A 180 -12.40 -18.15 7.73
N CYS A 181 -13.08 -17.86 8.84
CA CYS A 181 -13.61 -16.53 9.15
C CYS A 181 -13.01 -15.95 10.44
N ALA A 182 -13.29 -14.68 10.71
CA ALA A 182 -12.95 -13.95 11.94
C ALA A 182 -13.14 -14.75 13.24
N ARG A 183 -14.24 -15.50 13.36
CA ARG A 183 -14.56 -16.30 14.56
C ARG A 183 -13.58 -17.46 14.80
N HIS A 184 -12.90 -17.93 13.76
CA HIS A 184 -11.99 -19.08 13.79
C HIS A 184 -10.52 -18.64 13.89
N VAL A 185 -10.24 -17.33 13.92
CA VAL A 185 -8.86 -16.80 14.02
C VAL A 185 -8.17 -17.30 15.29
N ASN A 186 -8.84 -17.23 16.44
CA ASN A 186 -8.25 -17.68 17.72
C ASN A 186 -7.94 -19.19 17.68
N GLN A 187 -8.86 -19.99 17.13
CA GLN A 187 -8.67 -21.43 16.97
C GLN A 187 -7.47 -21.72 16.05
N ALA A 188 -7.41 -21.11 14.86
CA ALA A 188 -6.33 -21.33 13.89
C ALA A 188 -4.97 -20.81 14.38
N THR A 189 -4.94 -19.73 15.16
CA THR A 189 -3.71 -19.14 15.71
C THR A 189 -2.92 -20.16 16.54
N GLY A 190 -3.58 -20.98 17.36
CA GLY A 190 -2.91 -22.03 18.14
C GLY A 190 -2.20 -23.07 17.26
N TYR A 191 -2.81 -23.45 16.13
CA TYR A 191 -2.18 -24.37 15.17
C TYR A 191 -1.04 -23.70 14.40
N PHE A 192 -1.17 -22.43 14.06
CA PHE A 192 -0.13 -21.67 13.36
C PHE A 192 1.09 -21.41 14.27
N GLN A 193 0.89 -21.17 15.56
CA GLN A 193 1.98 -21.09 16.53
C GLN A 193 2.73 -22.41 16.65
N ARG A 194 2.00 -23.54 16.70
CA ARG A 194 2.63 -24.87 16.64
C ARG A 194 3.40 -25.04 15.33
N ALA A 195 2.83 -24.65 14.20
CA ALA A 195 3.51 -24.71 12.90
C ALA A 195 4.80 -23.89 12.85
N LEU A 196 4.83 -22.71 13.49
CA LEU A 196 6.03 -21.88 13.58
C LEU A 196 7.16 -22.52 14.38
N ALA A 197 6.84 -23.39 15.34
CA ALA A 197 7.81 -24.10 16.17
C ALA A 197 8.53 -25.24 15.43
N PHE A 198 7.95 -25.80 14.37
CA PHE A 198 8.60 -26.83 13.56
C PHE A 198 9.57 -26.21 12.57
N GLU A 199 10.83 -26.61 12.53
CA GLU A 199 11.85 -26.08 11.60
C GLU A 199 11.63 -26.43 10.12
N LYS A 200 10.59 -27.20 9.81
CA LYS A 200 10.28 -27.68 8.45
C LYS A 200 9.52 -26.64 7.63
N PRO A 201 9.61 -26.67 6.28
CA PRO A 201 8.75 -25.90 5.41
C PRO A 201 7.27 -26.15 5.69
N VAL A 202 6.48 -25.08 5.72
CA VAL A 202 5.05 -25.13 6.04
C VAL A 202 4.23 -25.02 4.77
N VAL A 203 3.24 -25.91 4.64
CA VAL A 203 2.30 -25.94 3.52
C VAL A 203 0.89 -25.78 4.08
N ILE A 204 0.08 -24.92 3.48
CA ILE A 204 -1.33 -24.72 3.83
C ILE A 204 -2.18 -25.31 2.72
N ASP A 205 -2.92 -26.36 3.05
CA ASP A 205 -3.86 -27.00 2.14
C ASP A 205 -5.25 -26.38 2.26
N LEU A 206 -5.73 -25.84 1.14
CA LEU A 206 -6.99 -25.14 1.03
C LEU A 206 -8.12 -25.99 0.42
N LYS A 207 -7.89 -27.28 0.11
CA LYS A 207 -8.87 -28.15 -0.57
C LYS A 207 -10.25 -28.14 0.11
N GLY A 208 -10.27 -28.16 1.43
CA GLY A 208 -11.49 -28.19 2.25
C GLY A 208 -12.10 -26.83 2.56
N VAL A 209 -11.46 -25.72 2.15
CA VAL A 209 -11.92 -24.38 2.49
C VAL A 209 -13.10 -23.99 1.63
N ARG A 210 -14.20 -23.60 2.28
CA ARG A 210 -15.46 -23.22 1.62
C ARG A 210 -15.63 -21.72 1.49
N PHE A 211 -15.06 -20.97 2.44
CA PHE A 211 -15.08 -19.53 2.46
C PHE A 211 -13.89 -19.00 3.26
N ILE A 212 -13.42 -17.80 2.92
CA ILE A 212 -12.36 -17.10 3.65
C ILE A 212 -12.66 -15.61 3.69
N ASP A 213 -12.51 -14.97 4.85
CA ASP A 213 -12.73 -13.52 5.03
C ASP A 213 -11.43 -12.73 5.20
N ALA A 214 -11.54 -11.40 5.17
CA ALA A 214 -10.41 -10.49 5.30
C ALA A 214 -9.60 -10.67 6.60
N ARG A 215 -10.26 -11.04 7.72
CA ARG A 215 -9.55 -11.27 8.99
C ARG A 215 -8.70 -12.53 8.93
N PHE A 216 -9.23 -13.60 8.34
CA PHE A 216 -8.49 -14.83 8.19
C PHE A 216 -7.35 -14.70 7.17
N PHE A 217 -7.54 -13.92 6.09
CA PHE A 217 -6.44 -13.52 5.22
C PHE A 217 -5.31 -12.82 5.98
N GLY A 218 -5.64 -11.88 6.86
CA GLY A 218 -4.66 -11.23 7.73
C GLY A 218 -3.85 -12.23 8.55
N LEU A 219 -4.51 -13.24 9.11
CA LEU A 219 -3.84 -14.31 9.87
C LEU A 219 -2.87 -15.13 8.99
N LEU A 220 -3.26 -15.48 7.77
CA LEU A 220 -2.39 -16.19 6.82
C LEU A 220 -1.15 -15.36 6.44
N LEU A 221 -1.32 -14.04 6.26
CA LEU A 221 -0.22 -13.12 5.98
C LEU A 221 0.73 -12.97 7.18
N MET A 222 0.20 -12.92 8.40
CA MET A 222 1.01 -12.91 9.62
C MET A 222 1.85 -14.18 9.74
N LEU A 223 1.25 -15.36 9.54
CA LEU A 223 2.00 -16.62 9.52
C LEU A 223 3.12 -16.61 8.48
N ARG A 224 2.83 -16.12 7.25
CA ARG A 224 3.85 -15.99 6.20
C ARG A 224 4.98 -15.05 6.61
N LYS A 225 4.66 -13.89 7.18
CA LYS A 225 5.64 -12.90 7.62
C LYS A 225 6.56 -13.51 8.68
N GLU A 226 6.00 -14.14 9.71
CA GLU A 226 6.75 -14.79 10.79
C GLU A 226 7.65 -15.94 10.30
N LEU A 227 7.17 -16.73 9.33
CA LEU A 227 8.01 -17.76 8.71
C LEU A 227 9.18 -17.14 7.94
N ARG A 228 8.95 -16.05 7.20
CA ARG A 228 9.98 -15.36 6.41
C ARG A 228 11.04 -14.69 7.27
N GLU A 229 10.65 -14.08 8.38
CA GLU A 229 11.62 -13.53 9.36
C GLU A 229 12.52 -14.62 9.95
N ARG A 230 12.06 -15.87 9.95
CA ARG A 230 12.83 -17.06 10.35
C ARG A 230 13.48 -17.79 9.17
N GLY A 231 13.61 -17.14 8.00
CA GLY A 231 14.26 -17.70 6.81
C GLY A 231 13.48 -18.82 6.10
N ARG A 232 12.18 -18.98 6.37
CA ARG A 232 11.32 -20.03 5.80
C ARG A 232 10.20 -19.40 4.97
N ASP A 233 9.61 -20.15 4.04
CA ASP A 233 8.42 -19.68 3.30
C ASP A 233 7.23 -20.60 3.56
N VAL A 234 6.03 -20.08 3.30
CA VAL A 234 4.78 -20.83 3.33
C VAL A 234 4.22 -20.96 1.93
N ARG A 235 3.70 -22.15 1.61
CA ARG A 235 3.04 -22.41 0.33
C ARG A 235 1.56 -22.71 0.53
N PHE A 236 0.73 -22.24 -0.40
CA PHE A 236 -0.70 -22.51 -0.40
C PHE A 236 -1.02 -23.50 -1.53
N LEU A 237 -1.54 -24.68 -1.20
CA LEU A 237 -1.83 -25.75 -2.16
C LEU A 237 -3.33 -26.02 -2.29
N ARG A 238 -3.70 -26.65 -3.42
CA ARG A 238 -5.03 -27.17 -3.73
C ARG A 238 -6.16 -26.16 -3.47
N CYS A 239 -5.96 -24.92 -3.89
CA CYS A 239 -6.91 -23.82 -3.70
C CYS A 239 -8.12 -23.98 -4.65
N PRO A 240 -9.36 -24.21 -4.16
CA PRO A 240 -10.53 -24.34 -5.02
C PRO A 240 -10.80 -23.06 -5.81
N PRO A 241 -11.36 -23.11 -7.04
CA PRO A 241 -11.57 -21.92 -7.88
C PRO A 241 -12.36 -20.80 -7.21
N LYS A 242 -13.34 -21.15 -6.35
CA LYS A 242 -14.12 -20.19 -5.56
C LYS A 242 -13.25 -19.45 -4.54
N ILE A 243 -12.34 -20.16 -3.88
CA ILE A 243 -11.39 -19.58 -2.92
C ILE A 243 -10.33 -18.77 -3.66
N ALA A 244 -9.80 -19.28 -4.77
CA ALA A 244 -8.86 -18.54 -5.62
C ALA A 244 -9.46 -17.20 -6.10
N ARG A 245 -10.77 -17.16 -6.39
CA ARG A 245 -11.48 -15.90 -6.68
C ARG A 245 -11.50 -14.96 -5.48
N LEU A 246 -11.72 -15.45 -4.25
CA LEU A 246 -11.65 -14.63 -3.04
C LEU A 246 -10.23 -14.09 -2.79
N PHE A 247 -9.19 -14.90 -3.04
CA PHE A 247 -7.80 -14.42 -2.99
C PHE A 247 -7.58 -13.28 -4.00
N ARG A 248 -8.00 -13.43 -5.26
CA ARG A 248 -7.92 -12.37 -6.28
C ARG A 248 -8.68 -11.10 -5.90
N LEU A 249 -9.93 -11.23 -5.45
CA LEU A 249 -10.76 -10.10 -5.07
C LEU A 249 -10.19 -9.30 -3.88
N ASN A 250 -9.37 -9.94 -3.04
CA ASN A 250 -8.69 -9.29 -1.91
C ASN A 250 -7.21 -8.93 -2.24
N GLY A 251 -6.75 -9.10 -3.49
CA GLY A 251 -5.39 -8.77 -3.90
C GLY A 251 -4.31 -9.72 -3.36
N PHE A 252 -4.67 -10.97 -3.06
CA PHE A 252 -3.78 -12.00 -2.50
C PHE A 252 -3.45 -13.15 -3.46
N ASP A 253 -3.73 -12.97 -4.75
CA ASP A 253 -3.46 -13.95 -5.81
C ASP A 253 -2.00 -14.42 -5.88
N TYR A 254 -1.05 -13.53 -5.58
CA TYR A 254 0.37 -13.85 -5.47
C TYR A 254 0.71 -14.92 -4.41
N LEU A 255 -0.19 -15.17 -3.44
CA LEU A 255 -0.02 -16.25 -2.46
C LEU A 255 -0.24 -17.64 -3.06
N ILE A 256 -1.11 -17.73 -4.07
CA ILE A 256 -1.52 -18.99 -4.70
C ILE A 256 -0.89 -19.18 -6.10
N ALA A 257 -0.25 -18.14 -6.65
CA ALA A 257 0.34 -18.14 -7.98
C ALA A 257 1.81 -18.58 -8.06
N GLN A 258 2.40 -19.11 -6.98
CA GLN A 258 3.81 -19.52 -7.00
C GLN A 258 4.00 -20.76 -7.90
N PRO A 259 4.78 -20.68 -9.00
CA PRO A 259 4.95 -21.78 -9.94
C PRO A 259 5.69 -22.98 -9.33
N ILE A 260 5.28 -24.18 -9.73
CA ILE A 260 5.88 -25.47 -9.37
C ILE A 260 7.28 -25.56 -10.00
N THR A 261 8.30 -25.09 -9.30
CA THR A 261 9.69 -25.29 -9.74
C THR A 261 10.26 -26.59 -9.18
N GLY A 262 10.39 -27.57 -10.08
CA GLY A 262 11.43 -28.61 -10.13
C GLY A 262 11.48 -29.73 -9.08
N ARG A 263 11.25 -29.47 -7.79
CA ARG A 263 11.38 -30.49 -6.73
C ARG A 263 10.05 -31.04 -6.19
N THR A 264 8.92 -30.60 -6.75
CA THR A 264 7.60 -30.74 -6.09
C THR A 264 6.61 -31.65 -6.82
N SER A 265 6.91 -32.16 -8.03
CA SER A 265 6.08 -33.21 -8.66
C SER A 265 5.98 -34.44 -7.75
N VAL A 266 7.06 -34.76 -7.04
CA VAL A 266 7.12 -35.87 -6.07
C VAL A 266 6.23 -35.66 -4.84
N ILE A 267 5.92 -34.41 -4.45
CA ILE A 267 5.11 -34.11 -3.25
C ILE A 267 3.62 -34.11 -3.60
N GLU A 268 3.22 -33.58 -4.76
CA GLU A 268 1.83 -33.67 -5.23
C GLU A 268 1.45 -35.11 -5.59
N ASP A 269 2.33 -35.88 -6.24
CA ASP A 269 2.08 -37.30 -6.54
C ASP A 269 1.99 -38.17 -5.29
N LYS A 270 2.83 -37.92 -4.26
CA LYS A 270 2.77 -38.68 -3.00
C LYS A 270 1.54 -38.33 -2.15
N ILE A 271 1.10 -37.08 -2.15
CA ILE A 271 -0.12 -36.66 -1.43
C ILE A 271 -1.39 -37.07 -2.20
N GLY A 272 -1.34 -37.13 -3.53
CA GLY A 272 -2.43 -37.62 -4.38
C GLY A 272 -2.62 -39.14 -4.33
N GLN A 273 -1.54 -39.92 -4.34
CA GLN A 273 -1.59 -41.39 -4.29
C GLN A 273 -1.86 -41.94 -2.88
N GLY A 274 -1.38 -41.29 -1.82
CA GLY A 274 -1.63 -41.72 -0.43
C GLY A 274 -3.07 -41.53 0.05
N ALA A 275 -3.90 -40.77 -0.68
CA ALA A 275 -5.32 -40.59 -0.36
C ALA A 275 -6.24 -41.61 -1.08
N ILE A 276 -5.71 -42.40 -2.01
CA ILE A 276 -6.47 -43.43 -2.75
C ILE A 276 -6.25 -44.83 -2.14
N SER A 277 -5.24 -45.01 -1.28
CA SER A 277 -4.91 -46.31 -0.66
C SER A 277 -5.31 -46.46 0.81
N SER A 278 -6.02 -45.49 1.40
CA SER A 278 -6.53 -45.59 2.78
C SER A 278 -7.88 -44.90 2.92
N GLY A 279 -8.95 -45.58 2.47
CA GLY A 279 -10.35 -45.15 2.62
C GLY A 279 -11.22 -45.56 1.45
#